data_AF-A0A3M1IY77-F1
#
_entry.id   AF-A0A3M1IY77-F1
#
_cell.length_a   1.000
_cell.length_b   1.000
_cell.length_c   1.000
_cell.angle_alpha   90.00
_cell.angle_beta   90.00
_cell.angle_gamma   90.00
#
_symmetry.space_group_name_H-M   'P 1'
#
loop_
_entity.id
_entity.type
_entity.pdbx_description
1 polymer ?
#
loop_
_entity_poly.entity_id
_entity_poly.type
_entity_poly.pdbx_seq_one_letter_code
_entity_poly.pdbx_strand_id
1 'polypeptide(L)'
;MITYRTEILDEVERRRLELSVRLLKVYNYYRVVVGLGLIAVAAQGILSTRLGEYDPAAFYVLAGAYTLINLLSAALLELLPARVFRSETLSLGLVCFDILVLTALTYLSNGVGSGLGALILVSVAIGSILISGRLANLVPAFATIAILYEEFYLSLSAPQLHDDYFQAGILGALYFATSLSIQSISRRVRQNDLRALTQAAELADLERVNRQIVQRMRTGIVLVDRDDNIRMANPSALALMGQMQEESAELPEALKRNLAAWRQDTQLRTPPFHIRPDTPEVRVAFSPVRSGE
;
A
#
# COMPACT_ATOMS: atom_id res chain seq x y z
N MET A 1 -19.52 9.59 -14.50
CA MET A 1 -18.54 8.52 -14.79
C MET A 1 -17.10 9.04 -14.81
N ILE A 2 -16.79 10.18 -15.43
CA ILE A 2 -15.41 10.70 -15.54
C ILE A 2 -14.83 11.17 -14.18
N THR A 3 -15.61 11.88 -13.35
CA THR A 3 -15.16 12.44 -12.06
C THR A 3 -14.82 11.39 -11.01
N TYR A 4 -15.50 10.24 -11.01
CA TYR A 4 -15.27 9.19 -10.03
C TYR A 4 -13.99 8.39 -10.33
N ARG A 5 -13.69 8.19 -11.63
CA ARG A 5 -12.44 7.56 -12.07
C ARG A 5 -11.22 8.40 -11.69
N THR A 6 -11.32 9.72 -11.71
CA THR A 6 -10.23 10.61 -11.29
C THR A 6 -9.99 10.56 -9.78
N GLU A 7 -11.04 10.53 -8.96
CA GLU A 7 -10.89 10.42 -7.49
C GLU A 7 -10.21 9.12 -7.04
N ILE A 8 -10.56 7.98 -7.66
CA ILE A 8 -9.92 6.69 -7.35
C ILE A 8 -8.44 6.69 -7.76
N LEU A 9 -8.12 7.24 -8.94
CA LEU A 9 -6.74 7.32 -9.41
C LEU A 9 -5.88 8.23 -8.50
N ASP A 10 -6.44 9.33 -8.02
CA ASP A 10 -5.76 10.25 -7.11
C ASP A 10 -5.52 9.61 -5.74
N GLU A 11 -6.48 8.86 -5.20
CA GLU A 11 -6.32 8.13 -3.93
C GLU A 11 -5.27 7.02 -4.04
N VAL A 12 -5.23 6.28 -5.15
CA VAL A 12 -4.19 5.29 -5.44
C VAL A 12 -2.81 5.94 -5.50
N GLU A 13 -2.70 7.07 -6.20
CA GLU A 13 -1.44 7.77 -6.34
C GLU A 13 -0.96 8.34 -4.99
N ARG A 14 -1.87 8.88 -4.18
CA ARG A 14 -1.57 9.37 -2.83
C ARG A 14 -1.05 8.26 -1.92
N ARG A 15 -1.76 7.13 -1.86
CA ARG A 15 -1.32 5.95 -1.08
C ARG A 15 0.04 5.43 -1.55
N ARG A 16 0.27 5.40 -2.86
CA ARG A 16 1.57 5.00 -3.42
C ARG A 16 2.69 5.93 -2.93
N LEU A 17 2.47 7.24 -2.96
CA LEU A 17 3.46 8.22 -2.50
C LEU A 17 3.76 8.07 -1.01
N GLU A 18 2.73 7.90 -0.18
CA GLU A 18 2.88 7.70 1.26
C GLU A 18 3.66 6.42 1.58
N LEU A 19 3.37 5.31 0.87
CA LEU A 19 4.09 4.06 0.99
C LEU A 19 5.56 4.21 0.56
N SER A 20 5.82 4.81 -0.60
CA SER A 20 7.18 5.04 -1.10
C SER A 20 8.01 5.89 -0.14
N VAL A 21 7.43 6.95 0.45
CA VAL A 21 8.13 7.80 1.43
C VAL A 21 8.37 7.05 2.73
N ARG A 22 7.39 6.25 3.21
CA ARG A 22 7.59 5.41 4.41
C ARG A 22 8.73 4.42 4.19
N LEU A 23 8.79 3.77 3.03
CA LEU A 23 9.87 2.86 2.66
C LEU A 23 11.22 3.59 2.58
N LEU A 24 11.25 4.78 1.99
CA LEU A 24 12.46 5.59 1.92
C LEU A 24 12.97 6.00 3.32
N LYS A 25 12.07 6.29 4.26
CA LYS A 25 12.43 6.55 5.67
C LYS A 25 13.05 5.32 6.33
N VAL A 26 12.39 4.17 6.21
CA VAL A 26 12.91 2.89 6.75
C VAL A 26 14.28 2.58 6.14
N TYR A 27 14.43 2.78 4.84
CA TYR A 27 15.71 2.58 4.16
C TYR A 27 16.79 3.50 4.72
N ASN A 28 16.46 4.77 4.98
CA ASN A 28 17.45 5.70 5.46
C ASN A 28 17.91 5.39 6.88
N TYR A 29 17.00 4.97 7.77
CA TYR A 29 17.39 4.46 9.09
C TYR A 29 18.31 3.25 8.97
N TYR A 30 18.00 2.30 8.08
CA TYR A 30 18.90 1.19 7.79
C TYR A 30 20.30 1.66 7.36
N ARG A 31 20.40 2.62 6.43
CA ARG A 31 21.68 3.16 5.93
C ARG A 31 22.51 3.83 7.03
N VAL A 32 21.86 4.54 7.94
CA VAL A 32 22.52 5.14 9.13
C VAL A 32 23.03 4.05 10.07
N VAL A 33 22.20 3.04 10.36
CA VAL A 33 22.59 1.91 11.21
C VAL A 33 23.75 1.12 10.61
N VAL A 34 23.75 0.88 9.29
CA VAL A 34 24.87 0.25 8.59
C VAL A 34 26.12 1.08 8.72
N GLY A 35 26.07 2.38 8.41
CA GLY A 35 27.24 3.25 8.51
C GLY A 35 27.85 3.28 9.92
N LEU A 36 27.01 3.47 10.93
CA LEU A 36 27.44 3.43 12.34
C LEU A 36 27.97 2.05 12.74
N GLY A 37 27.32 0.97 12.29
CA GLY A 37 27.73 -0.40 12.55
C GLY A 37 29.10 -0.72 11.95
N LEU A 38 29.36 -0.30 10.72
CA LEU A 38 30.65 -0.47 10.05
C LEU A 38 31.77 0.22 10.82
N ILE A 39 31.55 1.48 11.24
CA ILE A 39 32.53 2.23 12.04
C ILE A 39 32.73 1.56 13.41
N ALA A 40 31.66 1.14 14.08
CA ALA A 40 31.72 0.53 15.40
C ALA A 40 32.45 -0.83 15.38
N VAL A 41 32.17 -1.69 14.40
CA VAL A 41 32.82 -3.00 14.26
C VAL A 41 34.29 -2.82 13.88
N ALA A 42 34.60 -1.92 12.94
CA ALA A 42 35.98 -1.63 12.57
C ALA A 42 36.78 -1.09 13.78
N ALA A 43 36.20 -0.17 14.56
CA ALA A 43 36.86 0.47 15.70
C ALA A 43 37.17 -0.50 16.85
N GLN A 44 36.39 -1.57 17.00
CA GLN A 44 36.63 -2.58 18.04
C GLN A 44 37.82 -3.49 17.70
N GLY A 45 38.35 -3.42 16.47
CA GLY A 45 39.48 -4.25 16.04
C GLY A 45 39.23 -5.74 16.28
N ILE A 46 37.96 -6.17 16.20
CA ILE A 46 37.57 -7.56 16.48
C ILE A 46 38.45 -8.44 15.59
N LEU A 47 39.29 -9.26 16.24
CA LEU A 47 40.47 -9.94 15.70
C LEU A 47 40.22 -10.89 14.51
N SER A 48 39.00 -10.92 13.95
CA SER A 48 38.57 -11.79 12.87
C SER A 48 37.81 -11.07 11.75
N THR A 49 37.62 -9.75 11.80
CA THR A 49 36.91 -9.02 10.73
C THR A 49 37.90 -8.48 9.69
N ARG A 50 37.73 -8.84 8.41
CA ARG A 50 38.52 -8.32 7.26
C ARG A 50 38.20 -6.84 6.93
N LEU A 51 37.45 -6.15 7.77
CA LEU A 51 36.97 -4.79 7.50
C LEU A 51 38.14 -3.80 7.46
N GLY A 52 38.29 -3.11 6.34
CA GLY A 52 39.40 -2.18 6.13
C GLY A 52 40.77 -2.87 6.08
N GLU A 53 40.86 -4.18 5.88
CA GLU A 53 42.14 -4.92 5.88
C GLU A 53 43.12 -4.44 4.80
N TYR A 54 42.61 -3.98 3.65
CA TYR A 54 43.44 -3.47 2.56
C TYR A 54 43.96 -2.05 2.83
N ASP A 55 43.07 -1.13 3.23
CA ASP A 55 43.43 0.24 3.65
C ASP A 55 42.47 0.73 4.75
N PRO A 56 42.90 0.61 6.03
CA PRO A 56 42.06 0.99 7.17
C PRO A 56 41.72 2.48 7.18
N ALA A 57 42.65 3.35 6.79
CA ALA A 57 42.45 4.79 6.86
C ALA A 57 41.40 5.25 5.84
N ALA A 58 41.53 4.78 4.59
CA ALA A 58 40.53 5.04 3.56
C ALA A 58 39.16 4.46 3.92
N PHE A 59 39.13 3.27 4.56
CA PHE A 59 37.89 2.65 5.02
C PHE A 59 37.14 3.54 6.03
N TYR A 60 37.81 4.03 7.07
CA TYR A 60 37.18 4.91 8.06
C TYR A 60 36.71 6.23 7.46
N VAL A 61 37.50 6.84 6.58
CA VAL A 61 37.11 8.09 5.89
C VAL A 61 35.86 7.87 5.05
N LEU A 62 35.82 6.80 4.25
CA LEU A 62 34.68 6.50 3.40
C LEU A 62 33.44 6.11 4.20
N ALA A 63 33.58 5.26 5.22
CA ALA A 63 32.47 4.88 6.12
C ALA A 63 31.93 6.08 6.92
N GLY A 64 32.82 6.98 7.37
CA GLY A 64 32.46 8.23 8.04
C GLY A 64 31.70 9.17 7.11
N ALA A 65 32.20 9.40 5.90
CA ALA A 65 31.54 10.21 4.88
C ALA A 65 30.17 9.63 4.50
N TYR A 66 30.09 8.32 4.29
CA TYR A 66 28.84 7.60 4.02
C TYR A 66 27.81 7.82 5.14
N THR A 67 28.22 7.64 6.39
CA THR A 67 27.35 7.82 7.56
C THR A 67 26.87 9.26 7.69
N LEU A 68 27.75 10.24 7.47
CA LEU A 68 27.39 11.66 7.53
C LEU A 68 26.39 12.02 6.42
N ILE A 69 26.60 11.56 5.18
CA ILE A 69 25.67 11.76 4.08
C ILE A 69 24.31 11.13 4.41
N ASN A 70 24.28 9.94 5.02
CA ASN A 70 23.05 9.27 5.40
C ASN A 70 22.30 10.03 6.51
N LEU A 71 23.00 10.52 7.53
CA LEU A 71 22.44 11.39 8.58
C LEU A 71 21.83 12.66 8.00
N LEU A 72 22.55 13.36 7.11
CA LEU A 72 22.06 14.56 6.44
C LEU A 72 20.83 14.25 5.57
N SER A 73 20.86 13.12 4.85
CA SER A 73 19.71 12.69 4.05
C SER A 73 18.49 12.34 4.92
N ALA A 74 18.69 11.81 6.13
CA ALA A 74 17.62 11.48 7.06
C ALA A 74 16.95 12.75 7.59
N ALA A 75 17.77 13.74 8.01
CA ALA A 75 17.27 15.05 8.39
C ALA A 75 16.50 15.71 7.24
N LEU A 76 17.04 15.67 6.01
CA LEU A 76 16.40 16.25 4.84
C LEU A 76 15.04 15.59 4.52
N LEU A 77 14.94 14.28 4.72
CA LEU A 77 13.71 13.52 4.50
C LEU A 77 12.61 13.85 5.53
N GLU A 78 12.98 14.32 6.71
CA GLU A 78 12.05 14.83 7.73
C GLU A 78 11.64 16.28 7.48
N LEU A 79 12.54 17.09 6.92
CA LEU A 79 12.33 18.52 6.68
C LEU A 79 11.57 18.83 5.38
N LEU A 80 11.74 18.02 4.33
CA LEU A 80 11.16 18.28 3.01
C LEU A 80 9.78 17.62 2.82
N PRO A 81 8.88 18.24 2.04
CA PRO A 81 7.59 17.65 1.72
C PRO A 81 7.73 16.39 0.85
N ALA A 82 6.89 15.40 1.12
CA ALA A 82 6.85 14.09 0.44
C ALA A 82 6.86 14.16 -1.10
N ARG A 83 6.36 15.25 -1.69
CA ARG A 83 6.31 15.47 -3.13
C ARG A 83 7.69 15.55 -3.78
N VAL A 84 8.73 15.98 -3.06
CA VAL A 84 10.12 16.05 -3.56
C VAL A 84 10.66 14.65 -3.85
N PHE A 85 10.22 13.65 -3.09
CA PHE A 85 10.70 12.27 -3.19
C PHE A 85 9.83 11.39 -4.11
N ARG A 86 8.97 11.99 -4.93
CA ARG A 86 8.14 11.28 -5.92
C ARG A 86 8.96 10.69 -7.06
N SER A 87 10.16 11.20 -7.31
CA SER A 87 10.94 10.84 -8.49
C SER A 87 11.60 9.46 -8.36
N GLU A 88 11.23 8.54 -9.24
CA GLU A 88 11.89 7.23 -9.34
C GLU A 88 13.38 7.35 -9.70
N THR A 89 13.78 8.41 -10.41
CA THR A 89 15.19 8.67 -10.74
C THR A 89 16.03 9.00 -9.52
N LEU A 90 15.46 9.68 -8.53
CA LEU A 90 16.15 10.01 -7.29
C LEU A 90 16.37 8.75 -6.45
N SER A 91 15.35 7.88 -6.35
CA SER A 91 15.48 6.57 -5.70
C SER A 91 16.53 5.69 -6.39
N LEU A 92 16.57 5.68 -7.73
CA LEU A 92 17.60 4.95 -8.48
C LEU A 92 19.00 5.51 -8.20
N GLY A 93 19.17 6.84 -8.25
CA GLY A 93 20.45 7.48 -7.94
C GLY A 93 20.94 7.15 -6.53
N LEU A 94 20.04 7.15 -5.54
CA LEU A 94 20.36 6.82 -4.15
C LEU A 94 20.84 5.37 -4.01
N VAL A 95 20.10 4.42 -4.60
CA VAL A 95 20.45 2.99 -4.54
C VAL A 95 21.77 2.72 -5.28
N CYS A 96 21.99 3.32 -6.45
CA CYS A 96 23.26 3.19 -7.17
C CYS A 96 24.43 3.80 -6.37
N PHE A 97 24.21 4.93 -5.70
CA PHE A 97 25.20 5.50 -4.79
C PHE A 97 25.55 4.54 -3.65
N ASP A 98 24.55 3.93 -3.01
CA ASP A 98 24.79 2.94 -1.96
C ASP A 98 25.55 1.72 -2.47
N ILE A 99 25.19 1.20 -3.63
CA ILE A 99 25.91 0.08 -4.28
C ILE A 99 27.38 0.46 -4.47
N LEU A 100 27.66 1.62 -5.06
CA LEU A 100 29.03 2.07 -5.31
C LEU A 100 29.85 2.22 -4.03
N VAL A 101 29.28 2.86 -3.01
CA VAL A 101 29.99 3.07 -1.74
C VAL A 101 30.24 1.75 -1.02
N LEU A 102 29.25 0.85 -0.98
CA LEU A 102 29.41 -0.46 -0.35
C LEU A 102 30.38 -1.36 -1.13
N THR A 103 30.39 -1.30 -2.46
CA THR A 103 31.42 -1.97 -3.28
C THR A 103 32.80 -1.41 -3.00
N ALA A 104 32.96 -0.09 -2.91
CA ALA A 104 34.24 0.52 -2.55
C ALA A 104 34.70 0.13 -1.13
N LEU A 105 33.78 0.06 -0.15
CA LEU A 105 34.09 -0.43 1.20
C LEU A 105 34.47 -1.92 1.20
N THR A 106 33.86 -2.72 0.31
CA THR A 106 34.21 -4.14 0.10
C THR A 106 35.64 -4.26 -0.42
N TYR A 107 36.01 -3.46 -1.43
CA TYR A 107 37.38 -3.39 -1.94
C TYR A 107 38.40 -3.02 -0.85
N LEU A 108 38.11 -1.98 -0.07
CA LEU A 108 38.96 -1.56 1.06
C LEU A 108 39.04 -2.62 2.17
N SER A 109 38.11 -3.57 2.18
CA SER A 109 38.06 -4.71 3.10
C SER A 109 38.58 -6.00 2.45
N ASN A 110 39.38 -5.87 1.39
CA ASN A 110 40.05 -6.99 0.76
C ASN A 110 39.12 -8.00 0.06
N GLY A 111 38.06 -7.49 -0.58
CA GLY A 111 37.18 -8.30 -1.43
C GLY A 111 35.88 -8.76 -0.77
N VAL A 112 35.11 -9.55 -1.51
CA VAL A 112 33.79 -10.04 -1.09
C VAL A 112 33.83 -10.97 0.12
N GLY A 113 34.98 -11.58 0.41
CA GLY A 113 35.22 -12.39 1.61
C GLY A 113 35.06 -11.62 2.93
N SER A 114 35.07 -10.28 2.89
CA SER A 114 34.72 -9.42 4.04
C SER A 114 33.27 -9.53 4.49
N GLY A 115 32.39 -10.07 3.65
CA GLY A 115 30.94 -10.17 3.89
C GLY A 115 30.17 -8.88 3.59
N LEU A 116 30.84 -7.78 3.25
CA LEU A 116 30.20 -6.49 2.96
C LEU A 116 29.31 -6.52 1.71
N GLY A 117 29.65 -7.38 0.73
CA GLY A 117 28.80 -7.62 -0.43
C GLY A 117 27.38 -8.04 -0.05
N ALA A 118 27.18 -8.74 1.07
CA ALA A 118 25.84 -9.11 1.52
C ALA A 118 24.97 -7.90 1.88
N LEU A 119 25.55 -6.78 2.32
CA LEU A 119 24.80 -5.55 2.62
C LEU A 119 24.17 -4.93 1.38
N ILE A 120 24.78 -5.15 0.21
CA ILE A 120 24.26 -4.70 -1.09
C ILE A 120 22.91 -5.38 -1.41
N LEU A 121 22.66 -6.60 -0.91
CA LEU A 121 21.35 -7.28 -1.08
C LEU A 121 20.20 -6.41 -0.58
N VAL A 122 20.38 -5.71 0.54
CA VAL A 122 19.33 -4.87 1.11
C VAL A 122 19.08 -3.64 0.24
N SER A 123 20.13 -3.01 -0.28
CA SER A 123 20.02 -1.90 -1.22
C SER A 123 19.31 -2.33 -2.52
N VAL A 124 19.66 -3.51 -3.06
CA VAL A 124 19.00 -4.10 -4.23
C VAL A 124 17.54 -4.42 -3.93
N ALA A 125 17.25 -4.99 -2.76
CA ALA A 125 15.91 -5.34 -2.33
C ALA A 125 15.02 -4.10 -2.27
N ILE A 126 15.47 -3.06 -1.57
CA ILE A 126 14.71 -1.82 -1.41
C ILE A 126 14.60 -1.08 -2.74
N GLY A 127 15.67 -1.03 -3.55
CA GLY A 127 15.61 -0.49 -4.91
C GLY A 127 14.57 -1.21 -5.77
N SER A 128 14.43 -2.53 -5.62
CA SER A 128 13.44 -3.34 -6.34
C SER A 128 11.99 -3.12 -5.88
N ILE A 129 11.79 -2.55 -4.69
CA ILE A 129 10.47 -2.10 -4.21
C ILE A 129 10.17 -0.67 -4.69
N LEU A 130 11.14 0.23 -4.56
CA LEU A 130 10.99 1.66 -4.86
C LEU A 130 10.90 1.95 -6.37
N ILE A 131 11.62 1.18 -7.18
CA ILE A 131 11.71 1.39 -8.63
C ILE A 131 10.79 0.38 -9.33
N SER A 132 9.99 0.88 -10.27
CA SER A 132 9.01 0.06 -11.00
C SER A 132 9.44 -0.18 -12.45
N GLY A 133 8.92 -1.25 -13.06
CA GLY A 133 9.07 -1.51 -14.49
C GLY A 133 10.46 -1.99 -14.90
N ARG A 134 10.96 -1.51 -16.06
CA ARG A 134 12.23 -1.97 -16.65
C ARG A 134 13.46 -1.51 -15.87
N LEU A 135 13.39 -0.35 -15.23
CA LEU A 135 14.49 0.22 -14.46
C LEU A 135 14.83 -0.61 -13.21
N ALA A 136 13.86 -1.36 -12.67
CA ALA A 136 14.07 -2.21 -11.50
C ALA A 136 15.09 -3.34 -11.76
N ASN A 137 15.20 -3.82 -13.01
CA ASN A 137 16.17 -4.83 -13.40
C ASN A 137 17.60 -4.28 -13.55
N LEU A 138 17.75 -2.95 -13.67
CA LEU A 138 19.07 -2.33 -13.79
C LEU A 138 19.82 -2.34 -12.45
N VAL A 139 19.10 -2.29 -11.33
CA VAL A 139 19.68 -2.29 -9.98
C VAL A 139 20.51 -3.56 -9.68
N PRO A 140 19.95 -4.79 -9.79
CA PRO A 140 20.73 -6.00 -9.56
C PRO A 140 21.84 -6.20 -10.61
N ALA A 141 21.61 -5.77 -11.86
CA ALA A 141 22.63 -5.82 -12.90
C ALA A 141 23.83 -4.93 -12.55
N PHE A 142 23.56 -3.69 -12.13
CA PHE A 142 24.57 -2.74 -11.70
C PHE A 142 25.33 -3.24 -10.46
N ALA A 143 24.62 -3.76 -9.45
CA ALA A 143 25.24 -4.36 -8.26
C ALA A 143 26.15 -5.56 -8.61
N THR A 144 25.70 -6.42 -9.52
CA THR A 144 26.47 -7.58 -9.97
C THR A 144 27.72 -7.15 -10.73
N ILE A 145 27.60 -6.19 -11.65
CA ILE A 145 28.74 -5.65 -12.39
C ILE A 145 29.72 -4.98 -11.43
N ALA A 146 29.25 -4.20 -10.46
CA ALA A 146 30.09 -3.52 -9.49
C ALA A 146 30.93 -4.50 -8.67
N ILE A 147 30.32 -5.55 -8.12
CA ILE A 147 31.02 -6.58 -7.35
C ILE A 147 31.96 -7.43 -8.21
N LEU A 148 31.53 -7.85 -9.41
CA LEU A 148 32.43 -8.61 -10.29
C LEU A 148 33.61 -7.77 -10.77
N TYR A 149 33.39 -6.49 -11.04
CA TYR A 149 34.45 -5.56 -11.41
C TYR A 149 35.42 -5.31 -10.26
N GLU A 150 34.91 -5.18 -9.04
CA GLU A 150 35.72 -5.03 -7.84
C GLU A 150 36.62 -6.24 -7.62
N GLU A 151 36.07 -7.46 -7.66
CA GLU A 151 36.84 -8.70 -7.53
C GLU A 151 37.88 -8.84 -8.67
N PHE A 152 37.49 -8.48 -9.90
CA PHE A 152 38.40 -8.47 -11.04
C PHE A 152 39.56 -7.48 -10.90
N TYR A 153 39.27 -6.29 -10.38
CA TYR A 153 40.29 -5.28 -10.16
C TYR A 153 41.22 -5.65 -9.01
N LEU A 154 40.68 -6.27 -7.96
CA LEU A 154 41.45 -6.76 -6.82
C LEU A 154 42.43 -7.86 -7.25
N SER A 155 41.98 -8.84 -8.05
CA SER A 155 42.86 -9.93 -8.53
C SER A 155 44.02 -9.42 -9.38
N LEU A 156 43.83 -8.32 -10.12
CA LEU A 156 44.89 -7.68 -10.90
C LEU A 156 45.86 -6.88 -10.02
N SER A 157 45.34 -6.19 -9.01
CA SER A 157 46.11 -5.26 -8.17
C SER A 157 46.88 -5.96 -7.06
N ALA A 158 46.38 -7.10 -6.55
CA ALA A 158 46.98 -7.85 -5.46
C ALA A 158 46.85 -9.37 -5.68
N PRO A 159 47.62 -9.96 -6.62
CA PRO A 159 47.48 -11.36 -7.06
C PRO A 159 47.83 -12.42 -5.99
N GLN A 160 48.30 -12.00 -4.82
CA GLN A 160 48.69 -12.88 -3.70
C GLN A 160 47.50 -13.17 -2.78
N LEU A 161 46.38 -12.47 -2.98
CA LEU A 161 45.14 -12.66 -2.25
C LEU A 161 44.31 -13.80 -2.85
N HIS A 162 43.44 -14.40 -2.05
CA HIS A 162 42.50 -15.40 -2.55
C HIS A 162 41.47 -14.74 -3.46
N ASP A 163 41.30 -15.30 -4.67
CA ASP A 163 40.28 -14.90 -5.62
C ASP A 163 38.91 -15.50 -5.21
N ASP A 164 38.02 -14.67 -4.67
CA ASP A 164 36.67 -15.04 -4.22
C ASP A 164 35.62 -14.89 -5.35
N TYR A 165 36.01 -15.05 -6.62
CA TYR A 165 35.14 -14.94 -7.80
C TYR A 165 33.87 -15.80 -7.73
N PHE A 166 33.96 -17.00 -7.15
CA PHE A 166 32.80 -17.86 -6.98
C PHE A 166 31.78 -17.23 -6.02
N GLN A 167 32.25 -16.64 -4.91
CA GLN A 167 31.41 -15.92 -3.96
C GLN A 167 30.83 -14.65 -4.58
N ALA A 168 31.61 -13.89 -5.35
CA ALA A 168 31.14 -12.73 -6.10
C ALA A 168 30.04 -13.12 -7.11
N GLY A 169 30.21 -14.23 -7.83
CA GLY A 169 29.21 -14.79 -8.73
C GLY A 169 27.91 -15.22 -8.03
N ILE A 170 28.01 -15.88 -6.88
CA ILE A 170 26.86 -16.24 -6.04
C ILE A 170 26.12 -14.99 -5.56
N LEU A 171 26.85 -13.97 -5.07
CA LEU A 171 26.25 -12.70 -4.65
C LEU A 171 25.52 -12.03 -5.81
N GLY A 172 26.12 -12.00 -7.00
CA GLY A 172 25.46 -11.52 -8.23
C GLY A 172 24.14 -12.26 -8.51
N ALA A 173 24.16 -13.59 -8.49
CA ALA A 173 22.96 -14.40 -8.66
C ALA A 173 21.90 -14.11 -7.57
N LEU A 174 22.32 -13.93 -6.32
CA LEU A 174 21.45 -13.57 -5.21
C LEU A 174 20.85 -12.17 -5.36
N TYR A 175 21.58 -11.18 -5.87
CA TYR A 175 21.02 -9.85 -6.16
C TYR A 175 19.87 -9.95 -7.17
N PHE A 176 20.07 -10.70 -8.26
CA PHE A 176 19.01 -10.96 -9.24
C PHE A 176 17.84 -11.74 -8.66
N ALA A 177 18.09 -12.85 -7.96
CA ALA A 177 17.05 -13.67 -7.35
C ALA A 177 16.19 -12.87 -6.35
N THR A 178 16.85 -12.03 -5.55
CA THR A 178 16.21 -11.11 -4.59
C THR A 178 15.36 -10.08 -5.33
N SER A 179 15.93 -9.40 -6.34
CA SER A 179 15.21 -8.40 -7.13
C SER A 179 13.97 -8.99 -7.83
N LEU A 180 14.11 -10.15 -8.48
CA LEU A 180 13.01 -10.81 -9.19
C LEU A 180 11.90 -11.28 -8.23
N SER A 181 12.28 -11.85 -7.08
CA SER A 181 11.32 -12.26 -6.05
C SER A 181 10.52 -11.08 -5.51
N ILE A 182 11.22 -10.01 -5.14
CA ILE A 182 10.59 -8.80 -4.61
C ILE A 182 9.71 -8.13 -5.66
N GLN A 183 10.18 -8.02 -6.91
CA GLN A 183 9.37 -7.46 -7.99
C GLN A 183 8.11 -8.30 -8.25
N SER A 184 8.20 -9.64 -8.18
CA SER A 184 7.05 -10.52 -8.32
C SER A 184 6.02 -10.29 -7.21
N ILE A 185 6.47 -10.20 -5.95
CA ILE A 185 5.61 -9.91 -4.80
C ILE A 185 4.98 -8.52 -4.93
N SER A 186 5.78 -7.48 -5.19
CA SER A 186 5.31 -6.11 -5.35
C SER A 186 4.26 -5.98 -6.47
N ARG A 187 4.45 -6.70 -7.59
CA ARG A 187 3.46 -6.75 -8.68
C ARG A 187 2.16 -7.41 -8.24
N ARG A 188 2.22 -8.53 -7.50
CA ARG A 188 1.03 -9.22 -6.97
C ARG A 188 0.26 -8.36 -5.98
N VAL A 189 0.96 -7.71 -5.04
CA VAL A 189 0.34 -6.80 -4.06
C VAL A 189 -0.38 -5.66 -4.79
N ARG A 190 0.29 -5.01 -5.75
CA ARG A 190 -0.32 -3.93 -6.53
C ARG A 190 -1.54 -4.37 -7.33
N GLN A 191 -1.53 -5.59 -7.88
CA GLN A 191 -2.68 -6.14 -8.58
C GLN A 191 -3.87 -6.40 -7.65
N ASN A 192 -3.61 -6.84 -6.41
CA ASN A 192 -4.65 -7.06 -5.41
C ASN A 192 -5.25 -5.73 -4.92
N ASP A 193 -4.43 -4.70 -4.69
CA ASP A 193 -4.90 -3.37 -4.29
C ASP A 193 -5.84 -2.77 -5.35
N LEU A 194 -5.46 -2.89 -6.63
CA LEU A 194 -6.29 -2.42 -7.74
C LEU A 194 -7.64 -3.13 -7.79
N ARG A 195 -7.67 -4.46 -7.55
CA ARG A 195 -8.92 -5.24 -7.51
C ARG A 195 -9.82 -4.85 -6.35
N ALA A 196 -9.25 -4.66 -5.16
CA ALA A 196 -10.01 -4.26 -3.98
C ALA A 196 -10.66 -2.88 -4.19
N LEU A 197 -9.93 -1.94 -4.82
CA LEU A 197 -10.45 -0.61 -5.12
C LEU A 197 -11.53 -0.62 -6.21
N THR A 198 -11.38 -1.42 -7.26
CA THR A 198 -12.44 -1.57 -8.27
C THR A 198 -13.69 -2.21 -7.68
N GLN A 199 -13.53 -3.19 -6.79
CA GLN A 199 -14.67 -3.85 -6.13
C GLN A 199 -15.41 -2.91 -5.17
N ALA A 200 -14.68 -2.09 -4.41
CA ALA A 200 -15.28 -1.05 -3.59
C ALA A 200 -16.06 -0.02 -4.42
N ALA A 201 -15.52 0.34 -5.60
CA ALA A 201 -16.18 1.24 -6.55
C ALA A 201 -17.48 0.65 -7.12
N GLU A 202 -17.45 -0.63 -7.54
CA GLU A 202 -18.65 -1.33 -8.04
C GLU A 202 -19.76 -1.44 -6.97
N LEU A 203 -19.38 -1.70 -5.71
CA LEU A 203 -20.34 -1.74 -4.60
C LEU A 203 -20.98 -0.36 -4.34
N ALA A 204 -20.19 0.72 -4.38
CA ALA A 204 -20.71 2.07 -4.21
C ALA A 204 -21.66 2.49 -5.35
N ASP A 205 -21.35 2.11 -6.59
CA ASP A 205 -22.21 2.36 -7.75
C ASP A 205 -23.52 1.56 -7.66
N LEU A 206 -23.47 0.30 -7.24
CA LEU A 206 -24.67 -0.51 -6.98
C LEU A 206 -25.55 0.09 -5.89
N GLU A 207 -24.96 0.57 -4.80
CA GLU A 207 -25.70 1.23 -3.73
C GLU A 207 -26.39 2.51 -4.24
N ARG A 208 -25.68 3.33 -5.03
CA ARG A 208 -26.21 4.55 -5.64
C ARG A 208 -27.36 4.26 -6.60
N VAL A 209 -27.21 3.28 -7.49
CA VAL A 209 -28.25 2.89 -8.44
C VAL A 209 -29.47 2.35 -7.70
N ASN A 210 -29.27 1.47 -6.71
CA ASN A 210 -30.36 0.91 -5.91
C ASN A 210 -31.11 2.03 -5.17
N ARG A 211 -30.38 2.98 -4.56
CA ARG A 211 -30.98 4.16 -3.89
C ARG A 211 -31.77 5.03 -4.87
N GLN A 212 -31.28 5.25 -6.09
CA GLN A 212 -32.02 6.01 -7.11
C GLN A 212 -33.27 5.29 -7.62
N ILE A 213 -33.22 3.96 -7.76
CA ILE A 213 -34.40 3.15 -8.11
C ILE A 213 -35.45 3.34 -7.01
N VAL A 214 -35.10 3.07 -5.74
CA VAL A 214 -36.03 3.19 -4.61
C VAL A 214 -36.62 4.60 -4.47
N GLN A 215 -35.84 5.65 -4.77
CA GLN A 215 -36.32 7.04 -4.77
C GLN A 215 -37.26 7.39 -5.93
N ARG A 216 -37.12 6.74 -7.09
CA ARG A 216 -37.95 6.99 -8.29
C ARG A 216 -39.09 5.98 -8.47
N MET A 217 -39.15 4.94 -7.63
CA MET A 217 -40.27 4.01 -7.59
C MET A 217 -41.55 4.77 -7.22
N ARG A 218 -42.55 4.73 -8.09
CA ARG A 218 -43.89 5.29 -7.81
C ARG A 218 -44.65 4.51 -6.73
N THR A 219 -44.15 3.32 -6.38
CA THR A 219 -44.66 2.49 -5.28
C THR A 219 -44.05 2.95 -3.96
N GLY A 220 -44.88 3.23 -2.96
CA GLY A 220 -44.42 3.49 -1.60
C GLY A 220 -43.91 2.22 -0.93
N ILE A 221 -42.68 2.25 -0.40
CA ILE A 221 -42.07 1.17 0.38
C ILE A 221 -41.78 1.69 1.79
N VAL A 222 -42.26 0.96 2.79
CA VAL A 222 -42.00 1.21 4.22
C VAL A 222 -41.44 -0.06 4.84
N LEU A 223 -40.32 0.07 5.54
CA LEU A 223 -39.72 -0.96 6.37
C LEU A 223 -40.01 -0.62 7.83
N VAL A 224 -40.57 -1.57 8.57
CA VAL A 224 -40.88 -1.45 9.99
C VAL A 224 -40.09 -2.47 10.80
N ASP A 225 -39.76 -2.14 12.05
CA ASP A 225 -39.18 -3.09 13.00
C ASP A 225 -40.26 -3.94 13.71
N ARG A 226 -39.83 -4.74 14.70
CA ARG A 226 -40.72 -5.61 15.48
C ARG A 226 -41.69 -4.84 16.37
N ASP A 227 -41.38 -3.59 16.69
CA ASP A 227 -42.15 -2.69 17.55
C ASP A 227 -43.00 -1.71 16.71
N ASP A 228 -43.16 -1.98 15.41
CA ASP A 228 -43.92 -1.19 14.43
C ASP A 228 -43.40 0.24 14.22
N ASN A 229 -42.12 0.49 14.51
CA ASN A 229 -41.47 1.75 14.18
C ASN A 229 -40.89 1.70 12.76
N ILE A 230 -41.02 2.80 12.03
CA ILE A 230 -40.51 2.99 10.67
C ILE A 230 -38.98 3.06 10.73
N ARG A 231 -38.32 2.10 10.07
CA ARG A 231 -36.86 2.06 9.90
C ARG A 231 -36.42 2.68 8.58
N MET A 232 -37.25 2.58 7.55
CA MET A 232 -37.00 3.20 6.25
C MET A 232 -38.32 3.46 5.55
N ALA A 233 -38.48 4.63 4.93
CA ALA A 233 -39.58 4.92 4.02
C ALA A 233 -39.02 5.63 2.79
N ASN A 234 -39.41 5.16 1.59
CA ASN A 234 -39.00 5.87 0.37
C ASN A 234 -39.85 7.15 0.17
N PRO A 235 -39.40 8.10 -0.67
CA PRO A 235 -40.12 9.36 -0.90
C PRO A 235 -41.57 9.18 -1.35
N SER A 236 -41.86 8.16 -2.16
CA SER A 236 -43.24 7.86 -2.56
C SER A 236 -44.11 7.36 -1.40
N ALA A 237 -43.56 6.59 -0.44
CA ALA A 237 -44.30 6.23 0.78
C ALA A 237 -44.62 7.46 1.61
N LEU A 238 -43.66 8.38 1.80
CA LEU A 238 -43.87 9.63 2.54
C LEU A 238 -44.94 10.51 1.86
N ALA A 239 -44.92 10.58 0.53
CA ALA A 239 -45.94 11.30 -0.24
C ALA A 239 -47.33 10.67 -0.11
N LEU A 240 -47.42 9.33 -0.18
CA LEU A 240 -48.68 8.60 -0.01
C LEU A 240 -49.22 8.64 1.43
N MET A 241 -48.34 8.78 2.43
CA MET A 241 -48.69 8.95 3.85
C MET A 241 -49.03 10.39 4.23
N GLY A 242 -48.91 11.36 3.30
CA GLY A 242 -49.28 12.76 3.52
C GLY A 242 -48.22 13.60 4.23
N GLN A 243 -46.95 13.45 3.84
CA GLN A 243 -45.78 14.14 4.41
C GLN A 243 -45.71 14.02 5.94
N MET A 244 -45.21 12.89 6.40
CA MET A 244 -44.75 12.76 7.78
C MET A 244 -43.51 13.64 7.95
N GLN A 245 -43.52 14.53 8.93
CA GLN A 245 -42.32 15.24 9.37
C GLN A 245 -41.29 14.18 9.78
N GLU A 246 -40.01 14.36 9.39
CA GLU A 246 -38.93 13.35 9.52
C GLU A 246 -38.73 12.79 10.95
N GLU A 247 -39.36 13.38 11.96
CA GLU A 247 -39.28 13.01 13.38
C GLU A 247 -40.33 12.01 13.87
N SER A 248 -41.39 11.69 13.11
CA SER A 248 -42.33 10.63 13.53
C SER A 248 -41.84 9.25 13.09
N ALA A 249 -41.15 8.56 14.01
CA ALA A 249 -40.71 7.18 13.85
C ALA A 249 -41.87 6.16 13.88
N GLU A 250 -43.10 6.56 14.20
CA GLU A 250 -44.22 5.64 14.37
C GLU A 250 -45.07 5.47 13.11
N LEU A 251 -45.43 4.22 12.81
CA LEU A 251 -46.30 3.89 11.69
C LEU A 251 -47.73 4.45 11.91
N PRO A 252 -48.39 5.07 10.92
CA PRO A 252 -49.76 5.57 11.07
C PRO A 252 -50.76 4.48 11.52
N GLU A 253 -51.73 4.84 12.36
CA GLU A 253 -52.70 3.89 12.95
C GLU A 253 -53.50 3.07 11.93
N ALA A 254 -53.79 3.64 10.76
CA ALA A 254 -54.43 2.89 9.67
C ALA A 254 -53.53 1.78 9.12
N LEU A 255 -52.21 2.02 9.03
CA LEU A 255 -51.22 1.02 8.62
C LEU A 255 -50.92 0.01 9.73
N LYS A 256 -50.79 0.44 10.99
CA LYS A 256 -50.59 -0.46 12.16
C LYS A 256 -51.72 -1.49 12.27
N ARG A 257 -52.98 -1.06 12.17
CA ARG A 257 -54.14 -1.97 12.21
C ARG A 257 -54.13 -3.01 11.10
N ASN A 258 -53.84 -2.60 9.87
CA ASN A 258 -53.76 -3.49 8.72
C ASN A 258 -52.56 -4.44 8.81
N LEU A 259 -51.42 -3.98 9.33
CA LEU A 259 -50.24 -4.80 9.59
C LEU A 259 -50.53 -5.87 10.67
N ALA A 260 -51.21 -5.50 11.75
CA ALA A 260 -51.61 -6.44 12.81
C ALA A 260 -52.58 -7.51 12.30
N ALA A 261 -53.54 -7.13 11.45
CA ALA A 261 -54.46 -8.07 10.81
C ALA A 261 -53.71 -9.04 9.87
N TRP A 262 -52.76 -8.53 9.09
CA TRP A 262 -51.92 -9.37 8.23
C TRP A 262 -50.97 -10.30 9.01
N ARG A 263 -50.48 -9.88 10.20
CA ARG A 263 -49.69 -10.75 11.08
C ARG A 263 -50.50 -11.95 11.59
N GLN A 264 -51.82 -11.80 11.73
CA GLN A 264 -52.72 -12.89 12.13
C GLN A 264 -53.12 -13.77 10.94
N ASP A 265 -53.27 -13.17 9.75
CA ASP A 265 -53.52 -13.89 8.50
C ASP A 265 -52.65 -13.33 7.36
N THR A 266 -51.56 -14.04 7.07
CA THR A 266 -50.60 -13.65 6.03
C THR A 266 -51.15 -13.68 4.60
N GLN A 267 -52.33 -14.27 4.38
CA GLN A 267 -53.02 -14.27 3.08
C GLN A 267 -54.03 -13.11 2.94
N LEU A 268 -54.25 -12.32 4.00
CA LEU A 268 -55.21 -11.24 4.02
C LEU A 268 -54.87 -10.18 2.95
N ARG A 269 -55.80 -9.97 2.01
CA ARG A 269 -55.75 -8.84 1.07
C ARG A 269 -56.47 -7.65 1.67
N THR A 270 -55.73 -6.62 2.03
CA THR A 270 -56.33 -5.38 2.52
C THR A 270 -57.01 -4.63 1.37
N PRO A 271 -58.30 -4.27 1.52
CA PRO A 271 -58.98 -3.42 0.54
C PRO A 271 -58.32 -2.05 0.49
N PRO A 272 -58.49 -1.29 -0.61
CA PRO A 272 -58.01 0.09 -0.68
C PRO A 272 -58.53 0.93 0.49
N PHE A 273 -57.66 1.76 1.07
CA PHE A 273 -58.01 2.64 2.18
C PHE A 273 -57.20 3.93 2.13
N HIS A 274 -57.67 4.97 2.83
CA HIS A 274 -56.94 6.21 3.02
C HIS A 274 -56.11 6.14 4.30
N ILE A 275 -54.81 6.46 4.22
CA ILE A 275 -53.93 6.47 5.41
C ILE A 275 -54.33 7.60 6.37
N ARG A 276 -54.68 8.75 5.78
CA ARG A 276 -55.29 9.92 6.42
C ARG A 276 -56.40 10.47 5.51
N PRO A 277 -57.37 11.24 6.05
CA PRO A 277 -58.50 11.75 5.25
C PRO A 277 -58.10 12.60 4.03
N ASP A 278 -56.91 13.20 4.05
CA ASP A 278 -56.34 14.09 3.04
C ASP A 278 -55.34 13.39 2.08
N THR A 279 -55.10 12.09 2.26
CA THR A 279 -54.16 11.31 1.43
C THR A 279 -54.89 10.60 0.29
N PRO A 280 -54.22 10.24 -0.83
CA PRO A 280 -54.81 9.40 -1.86
C PRO A 280 -55.17 8.01 -1.32
N GLU A 281 -56.12 7.34 -1.98
CA GLU A 281 -56.46 5.96 -1.67
C GLU A 281 -55.28 5.05 -2.04
N VAL A 282 -54.85 4.21 -1.09
CA VAL A 282 -53.70 3.32 -1.27
C VAL A 282 -54.10 1.86 -1.15
N ARG A 283 -53.39 1.02 -1.90
CA ARG A 283 -53.41 -0.44 -1.71
C ARG A 283 -52.07 -0.86 -1.15
N VAL A 284 -52.08 -1.48 0.03
CA VAL A 284 -50.87 -1.91 0.73
C VAL A 284 -50.70 -3.42 0.57
N ALA A 285 -49.46 -3.85 0.47
CA ALA A 285 -49.09 -5.26 0.53
C ALA A 285 -47.99 -5.41 1.59
N PHE A 286 -48.11 -6.44 2.42
CA PHE A 286 -47.16 -6.73 3.48
C PHE A 286 -46.38 -8.00 3.13
N SER A 287 -45.09 -8.00 3.45
CA SER A 287 -44.20 -9.13 3.20
C SER A 287 -43.15 -9.18 4.30
N PRO A 288 -42.78 -10.37 4.81
CA PRO A 288 -41.70 -10.49 5.76
C PRO A 288 -40.36 -10.26 5.05
N VAL A 289 -39.52 -9.41 5.62
CA VAL A 289 -38.12 -9.27 5.17
C VAL A 289 -37.31 -10.36 5.84
N ARG A 290 -36.81 -11.33 5.07
CA ARG A 290 -35.80 -12.27 5.57
C ARG A 290 -34.50 -11.50 5.74
N SER A 291 -34.03 -11.39 6.97
CA SER A 291 -32.66 -10.98 7.26
C SER A 291 -31.75 -11.98 6.55
N GLY A 292 -30.95 -11.51 5.60
CA GLY A 292 -29.89 -12.33 5.02
C GLY A 292 -28.86 -12.62 6.11
N GLU A 293 -28.62 -13.90 6.36
CA GLU A 293 -27.32 -14.39 6.82
C GLU A 293 -26.31 -14.32 5.67
#